data_AF-A0A0D2K488-F1
#
_entry.id   AF-A0A0D2K488-F1
#
_cell.length_a   1.000
_cell.length_b   1.000
_cell.length_c   1.000
_cell.angle_alpha   90.00
_cell.angle_beta   90.00
_cell.angle_gamma   90.00
#
_symmetry.space_group_name_H-M   'P 1'
#
loop_
_entity.id
_entity.type
_entity.pdbx_description
1 polymer ?
#
loop_
_entity_poly.entity_id
_entity_poly.type
_entity_poly.pdbx_seq_one_letter_code
_entity_poly.pdbx_strand_id
1 'polypeptide(L)'
;MYSSPAGHPPWQTSYPSLNHQNHAYIPVPARNAFGPQPNLVPPPTYNPAPLLPQQYMPSPSTSTAPNTPPPQPQQQARQKIVWSADVRDYVNRSFAKAAEIRDVSKEQIETKLKEIITDATQTGKLDTINWKELPLPQQMIRDERNRALLAPMSPPSYIAAVPVQAASTTSYHSQPDVPRKRKSTELSTDGELATPQPPWRTNGRSSGPLADRVSFNPSDKRPKLDMNKSVSKAHASLESRRRRFEETRQGSDSPRTQESSRVASPEPRTTGPIVGRSQKLEKNYFRLTSAPNPDDVRPLEVLRKTLELLKKKWRTEGNYVYICDQFKSLRQDLTVQHIKNEFTTSVYEYHARIALEKGDLGEYNQCQTQLRALYKQNLGGHPVEFKAYRILYFIHTCNQTDMNDVLSDLTPADKKEPAIKHALEVRSALALGNYHKFFKLYLTVPDMGAYLMDMFVERERLAALACLCKTYKPDVRLRFVTEELGFESDEEACQFILDHAPDESSNLLEERDGDVRFLTGKAGNIFQIAKARAFGTVDIKGQI
;
A
#
# COMPACT_ATOMS: atom_id res chain seq x y z
N MET A 1 -60.06 5.18 -24.88
CA MET A 1 -59.24 3.95 -24.78
C MET A 1 -57.94 4.18 -25.53
N TYR A 2 -56.87 4.60 -24.85
CA TYR A 2 -55.50 4.48 -25.35
C TYR A 2 -54.58 4.37 -24.15
N SER A 3 -53.92 3.21 -24.03
CA SER A 3 -52.94 2.89 -23.01
C SER A 3 -51.63 3.65 -23.25
N SER A 4 -51.08 4.25 -22.20
CA SER A 4 -49.74 4.85 -22.17
C SER A 4 -48.66 3.78 -22.03
N PRO A 5 -47.43 3.99 -22.57
CA PRO A 5 -46.36 3.02 -22.51
C PRO A 5 -45.67 3.01 -21.13
N ALA A 6 -45.11 1.85 -20.78
CA ALA A 6 -44.38 1.59 -19.54
C ALA A 6 -43.17 2.53 -19.37
N GLY A 7 -43.07 3.15 -18.20
CA GLY A 7 -41.90 3.92 -17.79
C GLY A 7 -40.69 3.01 -17.54
N HIS A 8 -39.50 3.52 -17.86
CA HIS A 8 -38.25 2.82 -17.58
C HIS A 8 -38.02 2.65 -16.07
N PRO A 9 -37.42 1.52 -15.63
CA PRO A 9 -37.07 1.32 -14.23
C PRO A 9 -36.01 2.34 -13.79
N PRO A 10 -36.05 2.81 -12.53
CA PRO A 10 -35.24 3.93 -12.05
C PRO A 10 -33.72 3.73 -12.17
N TRP A 11 -33.24 2.47 -12.24
CA TRP A 11 -31.81 2.13 -12.41
C TRP A 11 -31.30 2.18 -13.87
N GLN A 12 -32.17 2.36 -14.86
CA GLN A 12 -31.78 2.43 -16.29
C GLN A 12 -31.45 3.86 -16.75
N THR A 13 -31.46 4.84 -15.84
CA THR A 13 -31.11 6.21 -16.20
C THR A 13 -29.60 6.32 -16.39
N SER A 14 -29.15 6.35 -17.65
CA SER A 14 -27.74 6.53 -17.99
C SER A 14 -27.28 7.93 -17.57
N TYR A 15 -26.60 8.03 -16.45
CA TYR A 15 -25.85 9.22 -16.06
C TYR A 15 -24.37 9.04 -16.43
N PRO A 16 -23.68 10.12 -16.84
CA PRO A 16 -22.30 10.03 -17.31
C PRO A 16 -21.39 9.53 -16.18
N SER A 17 -20.52 8.58 -16.53
CA SER A 17 -19.49 7.99 -15.69
C SER A 17 -18.82 9.05 -14.79
N LEU A 18 -19.11 8.99 -13.49
CA LEU A 18 -18.39 9.78 -12.50
C LEU A 18 -16.98 9.19 -12.37
N ASN A 19 -15.99 10.05 -12.57
CA ASN A 19 -14.57 9.78 -12.34
C ASN A 19 -14.36 9.02 -11.01
N HIS A 20 -13.78 7.82 -11.10
CA HIS A 20 -13.34 6.99 -10.00
C HIS A 20 -12.14 7.61 -9.24
N GLN A 21 -12.40 8.63 -8.42
CA GLN A 21 -11.45 9.14 -7.43
C GLN A 21 -12.07 9.46 -6.06
N ASN A 22 -13.34 9.09 -5.82
CA ASN A 22 -13.91 9.16 -4.48
C ASN A 22 -13.74 7.82 -3.78
N HIS A 23 -12.69 7.74 -2.96
CA HIS A 23 -12.64 6.81 -1.83
C HIS A 23 -13.95 6.93 -1.05
N ALA A 24 -14.58 5.80 -0.75
CA ALA A 24 -15.77 5.67 0.09
C ALA A 24 -15.46 6.15 1.52
N TYR A 25 -15.36 7.46 1.69
CA TYR A 25 -15.27 8.15 2.97
C TYR A 25 -16.62 8.83 3.21
N ILE A 26 -17.47 8.16 3.98
CA ILE A 26 -18.60 8.80 4.62
C ILE A 26 -18.14 9.09 6.06
N PRO A 27 -18.11 10.36 6.50
CA PRO A 27 -17.73 10.68 7.86
C PRO A 27 -18.74 10.06 8.81
N VAL A 28 -18.35 8.99 9.49
CA VAL A 28 -19.03 8.57 10.72
C VAL A 28 -18.90 9.75 11.69
N PRO A 29 -19.99 10.24 12.30
CA PRO A 29 -19.87 11.16 13.42
C PRO A 29 -19.19 10.38 14.55
N ALA A 30 -17.87 10.46 14.62
CA ALA A 30 -17.16 10.20 15.84
C ALA A 30 -17.87 11.04 16.90
N ARG A 31 -18.49 10.38 17.89
CA ARG A 31 -18.96 11.06 19.09
C ARG A 31 -17.82 11.97 19.52
N ASN A 32 -18.01 13.29 19.39
CA ASN A 32 -17.02 14.30 19.70
C ASN A 32 -16.55 14.10 21.15
N ALA A 33 -15.51 13.29 21.35
CA ALA A 33 -14.89 13.06 22.65
C ALA A 33 -13.89 14.19 23.01
N PHE A 34 -14.07 15.37 22.41
CA PHE A 34 -13.32 16.59 22.74
C PHE A 34 -14.26 17.81 22.85
N GLY A 35 -15.47 17.62 23.39
CA GLY A 35 -16.37 18.71 23.78
C GLY A 35 -16.71 18.65 25.29
N PRO A 36 -16.73 19.78 26.01
CA PRO A 36 -17.13 19.80 27.43
C PRO A 36 -18.64 19.53 27.57
N GLN A 37 -19.00 18.74 28.59
CA GLN A 37 -20.38 18.47 29.01
C GLN A 37 -21.12 19.77 29.38
N PRO A 38 -22.42 19.93 29.05
CA PRO A 38 -23.19 21.12 29.36
C PRO A 38 -23.91 21.00 30.70
N ASN A 39 -23.67 21.97 31.60
CA ASN A 39 -24.69 22.78 32.29
C ASN A 39 -24.08 23.40 33.54
N LEU A 40 -24.18 24.73 33.65
CA LEU A 40 -24.69 25.47 34.81
C LEU A 40 -24.76 26.97 34.39
N VAL A 41 -25.95 27.54 34.51
CA VAL A 41 -26.32 28.96 34.24
C VAL A 41 -25.97 29.82 35.46
N PRO A 42 -25.44 31.06 35.33
CA PRO A 42 -26.23 32.29 35.58
C PRO A 42 -25.69 33.58 34.86
N PRO A 43 -26.15 34.80 35.18
CA PRO A 43 -27.34 35.51 34.69
C PRO A 43 -26.96 36.76 33.81
N PRO A 44 -27.92 37.57 33.31
CA PRO A 44 -27.66 38.51 32.21
C PRO A 44 -27.10 39.86 32.71
N THR A 45 -26.47 40.65 31.84
CA THR A 45 -26.97 41.97 31.35
C THR A 45 -25.84 42.75 30.65
N TYR A 46 -26.27 43.52 29.64
CA TYR A 46 -25.73 44.78 29.12
C TYR A 46 -25.00 44.75 27.78
N ASN A 47 -25.71 45.31 26.79
CA ASN A 47 -25.32 45.51 25.41
C ASN A 47 -25.22 47.03 25.18
N PRO A 48 -24.14 47.57 24.58
CA PRO A 48 -24.19 48.87 23.93
C PRO A 48 -23.99 48.78 22.41
N ALA A 49 -24.50 49.82 21.75
CA ALA A 49 -24.88 49.94 20.34
C ALA A 49 -23.72 50.23 19.35
N PRO A 50 -23.98 50.20 18.02
CA PRO A 50 -22.94 50.17 16.97
C PRO A 50 -22.51 51.57 16.49
N LEU A 51 -21.26 51.69 16.03
CA LEU A 51 -20.74 52.88 15.35
C LEU A 51 -20.34 52.57 13.89
N LEU A 52 -20.76 53.48 13.02
CA LEU A 52 -20.60 53.53 11.55
C LEU A 52 -19.20 54.06 11.12
N PRO A 53 -18.84 53.96 9.82
CA PRO A 53 -17.45 53.89 9.34
C PRO A 53 -16.84 55.25 8.97
N GLN A 54 -15.51 55.35 9.10
CA GLN A 54 -14.73 56.47 8.55
C GLN A 54 -13.83 56.04 7.38
N GLN A 55 -13.95 56.82 6.30
CA GLN A 55 -13.08 56.84 5.12
C GLN A 55 -11.80 57.63 5.42
N TYR A 56 -10.65 57.21 4.89
CA TYR A 56 -9.52 58.11 4.62
C TYR A 56 -8.78 57.70 3.34
N MET A 57 -8.44 58.73 2.55
CA MET A 57 -7.76 58.74 1.25
C MET A 57 -6.21 58.65 1.36
N PRO A 58 -5.48 58.49 0.22
CA PRO A 58 -4.12 57.92 0.20
C PRO A 58 -2.94 58.90 -0.05
N SER A 59 -1.71 58.35 0.06
CA SER A 59 -0.39 58.73 -0.53
C SER A 59 0.63 59.42 0.43
N PRO A 60 1.97 59.40 0.18
CA PRO A 60 2.70 58.96 -1.02
C PRO A 60 3.97 58.08 -0.80
N SER A 61 4.51 57.66 -1.94
CA SER A 61 5.73 56.90 -2.26
C SER A 61 7.06 57.46 -1.76
N THR A 62 7.98 56.57 -1.38
CA THR A 62 9.43 56.83 -1.36
C THR A 62 10.20 55.65 -1.97
N SER A 63 11.13 56.00 -2.86
CA SER A 63 12.04 55.16 -3.61
C SER A 63 13.28 54.80 -2.80
N THR A 64 13.80 53.58 -2.95
CA THR A 64 15.22 53.25 -2.69
C THR A 64 15.62 51.98 -3.45
N ALA A 65 16.82 52.04 -4.04
CA ALA A 65 17.40 51.11 -5.00
C ALA A 65 17.98 49.82 -4.35
N PRO A 66 18.36 48.78 -5.14
CA PRO A 66 18.61 47.43 -4.65
C PRO A 66 20.07 47.20 -4.24
N ASN A 67 20.30 46.54 -3.10
CA ASN A 67 21.60 46.04 -2.68
C ASN A 67 21.77 44.56 -3.05
N THR A 68 22.84 44.26 -3.80
CA THR A 68 23.29 42.92 -4.18
C THR A 68 24.23 42.35 -3.10
N PRO A 69 24.17 41.04 -2.76
CA PRO A 69 25.17 40.39 -1.91
C PRO A 69 26.30 39.71 -2.73
N PRO A 70 27.52 39.56 -2.16
CA PRO A 70 28.71 39.02 -2.83
C PRO A 70 28.75 37.48 -2.94
N PRO A 71 29.62 36.90 -3.79
CA PRO A 71 29.53 35.49 -4.22
C PRO A 71 30.17 34.50 -3.24
N GLN A 72 29.56 33.31 -3.10
CA GLN A 72 30.12 32.15 -2.39
C GLN A 72 30.70 31.10 -3.36
N PRO A 73 31.66 30.26 -2.91
CA PRO A 73 32.42 29.33 -3.77
C PRO A 73 31.57 28.16 -4.30
N GLN A 74 31.83 27.77 -5.55
CA GLN A 74 31.15 26.72 -6.29
C GLN A 74 31.24 25.32 -5.65
N GLN A 75 30.07 24.71 -5.42
CA GLN A 75 29.91 23.25 -5.34
C GLN A 75 29.07 22.79 -6.54
N GLN A 76 29.55 21.76 -7.24
CA GLN A 76 29.01 21.27 -8.51
C GLN A 76 27.50 20.99 -8.44
N ALA A 77 26.75 21.79 -9.18
CA ALA A 77 25.31 21.62 -9.37
C ALA A 77 25.03 20.36 -10.18
N ARG A 78 24.13 19.49 -9.69
CA ARG A 78 23.41 18.56 -10.57
C ARG A 78 22.67 19.41 -11.60
N GLN A 79 22.98 19.19 -12.88
CA GLN A 79 22.39 19.97 -13.95
C GLN A 79 20.87 19.87 -13.88
N LYS A 80 20.21 21.03 -13.78
CA LYS A 80 18.77 21.18 -13.83
C LYS A 80 18.36 20.79 -15.26
N ILE A 81 17.78 19.60 -15.44
CA ILE A 81 17.37 19.11 -16.77
C ILE A 81 16.29 20.07 -17.29
N VAL A 82 16.64 20.84 -18.32
CA VAL A 82 15.71 21.74 -19.01
C VAL A 82 15.05 20.93 -20.12
N TRP A 83 13.77 20.59 -19.93
CA TRP A 83 12.99 19.88 -20.93
C TRP A 83 12.78 20.74 -22.17
N SER A 84 13.32 20.32 -23.32
CA SER A 84 13.14 20.99 -24.61
C SER A 84 11.68 20.99 -25.07
N ALA A 85 11.32 21.93 -25.96
CA ALA A 85 9.97 22.00 -26.51
C ALA A 85 9.59 20.73 -27.29
N ASP A 86 10.56 20.10 -27.95
CA ASP A 86 10.35 18.89 -28.76
C ASP A 86 10.01 17.66 -27.89
N VAL A 87 10.58 17.55 -26.69
CA VAL A 87 10.21 16.49 -25.72
C VAL A 87 8.77 16.67 -25.23
N ARG A 88 8.37 17.91 -24.93
CA ARG A 88 6.99 18.21 -24.49
C ARG A 88 5.98 17.94 -25.58
N ASP A 89 6.31 18.29 -26.82
CA ASP A 89 5.48 17.99 -27.98
C ASP A 89 5.32 16.48 -28.21
N TYR A 90 6.40 15.70 -28.06
CA TYR A 90 6.33 14.24 -28.14
C TYR A 90 5.45 13.61 -27.05
N VAL A 91 5.52 14.10 -25.81
CA VAL A 91 4.61 13.68 -24.72
C VAL A 91 3.16 14.00 -25.08
N ASN A 92 2.88 15.20 -25.60
CA ASN A 92 1.52 15.58 -26.00
C ASN A 92 0.99 14.72 -27.16
N ARG A 93 1.82 14.44 -28.17
CA ARG A 93 1.45 13.56 -29.30
C ARG A 93 1.16 12.13 -28.85
N SER A 94 1.86 11.63 -27.82
CA SER A 94 1.66 10.28 -27.27
C SER A 94 0.25 10.09 -26.68
N PHE A 95 -0.39 11.15 -26.16
CA PHE A 95 -1.73 11.12 -25.58
C PHE A 95 -2.80 11.80 -26.46
N ALA A 96 -2.46 12.20 -27.68
CA ALA A 96 -3.43 12.81 -28.59
C ALA A 96 -4.46 11.77 -29.06
N LYS A 97 -5.74 12.15 -29.13
CA LYS A 97 -6.86 11.27 -29.56
C LYS A 97 -6.66 10.69 -30.96
N ALA A 98 -5.94 11.39 -31.84
CA ALA A 98 -5.60 10.92 -33.18
C ALA A 98 -4.59 9.74 -33.18
N ALA A 99 -3.88 9.53 -32.08
CA ALA A 99 -2.86 8.50 -31.93
C ALA A 99 -3.31 7.33 -31.03
N GLU A 100 -4.59 7.28 -30.66
CA GLU A 100 -5.17 6.24 -29.81
C GLU A 100 -5.28 4.90 -30.56
N ILE A 101 -4.72 3.83 -29.99
CA ILE A 101 -4.82 2.47 -30.52
C ILE A 101 -5.56 1.60 -29.51
N ARG A 102 -6.66 0.96 -29.94
CA ARG A 102 -7.62 0.23 -29.09
C ARG A 102 -7.02 -0.92 -28.25
N ASP A 103 -5.85 -1.44 -28.61
CA ASP A 103 -5.18 -2.57 -27.96
C ASP A 103 -4.03 -2.16 -27.02
N VAL A 104 -3.79 -0.85 -26.84
CA VAL A 104 -2.75 -0.31 -25.96
C VAL A 104 -3.38 0.56 -24.89
N SER A 105 -3.27 0.14 -23.62
CA SER A 105 -3.78 0.92 -22.49
C SER A 105 -2.95 2.17 -22.22
N LYS A 106 -3.58 3.19 -21.62
CA LYS A 106 -2.91 4.43 -21.21
C LYS A 106 -1.71 4.19 -20.29
N GLU A 107 -1.82 3.21 -19.39
CA GLU A 107 -0.75 2.80 -18.46
C GLU A 107 0.49 2.25 -19.20
N GLN A 108 0.27 1.51 -20.28
CA GLN A 108 1.36 1.00 -21.12
C GLN A 108 2.06 2.12 -21.88
N ILE A 109 1.30 3.11 -22.39
CA ILE A 109 1.85 4.32 -23.03
C ILE A 109 2.70 5.10 -22.00
N GLU A 110 2.20 5.31 -20.79
CA GLU A 110 2.93 6.01 -19.72
C GLU A 110 4.23 5.29 -19.32
N THR A 111 4.19 3.97 -19.21
CA THR A 111 5.35 3.16 -18.84
C THR A 111 6.43 3.24 -19.91
N LYS A 112 6.06 3.05 -21.17
CA LYS A 112 7.01 3.10 -22.30
C LYS A 112 7.56 4.51 -22.53
N LEU A 113 6.72 5.54 -22.37
CA LEU A 113 7.14 6.94 -22.45
C LEU A 113 8.15 7.30 -21.36
N LYS A 114 7.93 6.84 -20.11
CA LYS A 114 8.88 7.02 -19.01
C LYS A 114 10.20 6.32 -19.30
N GLU A 115 10.18 5.12 -19.86
CA GLU A 115 11.38 4.37 -20.26
C GLU A 115 12.20 5.16 -21.29
N ILE A 116 11.57 5.61 -22.39
CA ILE A 116 12.23 6.37 -23.47
C ILE A 116 12.85 7.66 -22.95
N ILE A 117 12.11 8.43 -22.16
CA ILE A 117 12.58 9.72 -21.63
C ILE A 117 13.70 9.50 -20.60
N THR A 118 13.59 8.47 -19.76
CA THR A 118 14.62 8.14 -18.76
C THR A 118 15.90 7.67 -19.43
N ASP A 119 15.83 6.83 -20.46
CA ASP A 119 16.99 6.38 -21.24
C ASP A 119 17.66 7.56 -21.97
N ALA A 120 16.89 8.43 -22.63
CA ALA A 120 17.40 9.63 -23.27
C ALA A 120 18.10 10.59 -22.28
N THR A 121 17.59 10.67 -21.05
CA THR A 121 18.16 11.48 -19.98
C THR A 121 19.46 10.87 -19.43
N GLN A 122 19.47 9.56 -19.19
CA GLN A 122 20.64 8.85 -18.65
C GLN A 122 21.79 8.76 -19.65
N THR A 123 21.48 8.63 -20.94
CA THR A 123 22.48 8.59 -22.01
C THR A 123 22.94 9.97 -22.46
N GLY A 124 22.38 11.05 -21.91
CA GLY A 124 22.69 12.43 -22.31
C GLY A 124 22.28 12.77 -23.75
N LYS A 125 21.40 11.96 -24.36
CA LYS A 125 20.96 12.09 -25.76
C LYS A 125 19.71 12.94 -25.92
N LEU A 126 19.23 13.56 -24.84
CA LEU A 126 17.97 14.30 -24.79
C LEU A 126 17.85 15.38 -25.89
N ASP A 127 18.96 16.04 -26.23
CA ASP A 127 19.03 17.09 -27.26
C ASP A 127 19.46 16.58 -28.65
N THR A 128 19.83 15.30 -28.75
CA THR A 128 20.29 14.67 -30.01
C THR A 128 19.24 13.79 -30.67
N ILE A 129 18.20 13.38 -29.93
CA ILE A 129 17.10 12.57 -30.46
C ILE A 129 16.17 13.47 -31.27
N ASN A 130 15.86 13.06 -32.50
CA ASN A 130 14.81 13.70 -33.29
C ASN A 130 13.43 13.25 -32.77
N TRP A 131 12.93 13.95 -31.76
CA TRP A 131 11.64 13.65 -31.14
C TRP A 131 10.45 13.75 -32.11
N LYS A 132 10.60 14.48 -33.23
CA LYS A 132 9.54 14.61 -34.24
C LYS A 132 9.34 13.33 -35.06
N GLU A 133 10.43 12.64 -35.37
CA GLU A 133 10.45 11.41 -36.18
C GLU A 133 10.44 10.12 -35.35
N LEU A 134 10.64 10.22 -34.03
CA LEU A 134 10.59 9.06 -33.15
C LEU A 134 9.18 8.43 -33.16
N PRO A 135 9.04 7.10 -33.36
CA PRO A 135 7.75 6.42 -33.28
C PRO A 135 7.06 6.65 -31.94
N LEU A 136 5.73 6.73 -31.93
CA LEU A 136 4.98 6.95 -30.70
C LEU A 136 5.02 5.68 -29.81
N PRO A 137 4.92 5.81 -28.48
CA PRO A 137 5.03 4.68 -27.56
C PRO A 137 4.05 3.53 -27.88
N GLN A 138 2.81 3.85 -28.26
CA GLN A 138 1.80 2.87 -28.69
C GLN A 138 2.15 2.11 -29.97
N GLN A 139 2.88 2.73 -30.90
CA GLN A 139 3.37 2.07 -32.11
C GLN A 139 4.52 1.12 -31.75
N MET A 140 5.45 1.56 -30.91
CA MET A 140 6.57 0.74 -30.44
C MET A 140 6.08 -0.50 -29.67
N ILE A 141 5.07 -0.36 -28.81
CA ILE A 141 4.46 -1.49 -28.09
C ILE A 141 3.86 -2.50 -29.06
N ARG A 142 3.19 -2.03 -30.12
CA ARG A 142 2.58 -2.89 -31.13
C ARG A 142 3.64 -3.61 -31.98
N ASP A 143 4.68 -2.90 -32.37
CA ASP A 143 5.78 -3.47 -33.14
C ASP A 143 6.58 -4.50 -32.32
N GLU A 144 6.79 -4.26 -31.03
CA GLU A 144 7.39 -5.23 -30.10
C GLU A 144 6.54 -6.49 -29.98
N ARG A 145 5.21 -6.35 -29.83
CA ARG A 145 4.28 -7.50 -29.81
C ARG A 145 4.30 -8.28 -31.12
N ASN A 146 4.24 -7.58 -32.26
CA ASN A 146 4.31 -8.22 -33.58
C ASN A 146 5.65 -8.94 -33.79
N ARG A 147 6.75 -8.33 -33.34
CA ARG A 147 8.09 -8.93 -33.42
C ARG A 147 8.23 -10.14 -32.51
N ALA A 148 7.64 -10.11 -31.32
CA ALA A 148 7.62 -11.26 -30.40
C ALA A 148 6.82 -12.44 -30.96
N LEU A 149 5.72 -12.17 -31.69
CA LEU A 149 4.92 -13.20 -32.36
C LEU A 149 5.65 -13.82 -33.58
N LEU A 150 6.51 -13.05 -34.25
CA LEU A 150 7.27 -13.48 -35.42
C LEU A 150 8.69 -14.01 -35.07
N ALA A 151 9.09 -13.94 -33.80
CA ALA A 151 10.40 -14.42 -33.36
C ALA A 151 10.46 -15.96 -33.44
N PRO A 152 11.44 -16.54 -34.15
CA PRO A 152 11.57 -18.00 -34.24
C PRO A 152 11.91 -18.57 -32.85
N MET A 153 11.11 -19.54 -32.39
CA MET A 153 11.43 -20.30 -31.17
C MET A 153 12.77 -21.01 -31.36
N SER A 154 13.77 -20.61 -30.59
CA SER A 154 15.06 -21.31 -30.57
C SER A 154 14.88 -22.66 -29.87
N PRO A 155 15.31 -23.79 -30.46
CA PRO A 155 15.29 -25.08 -29.78
C PRO A 155 16.30 -25.08 -28.62
N PRO A 156 16.04 -25.84 -27.54
CA PRO A 156 16.93 -25.90 -26.39
C PRO A 156 18.31 -26.45 -26.78
N SER A 157 19.34 -25.80 -26.25
CA SER A 157 20.75 -26.08 -26.49
C SER A 157 21.11 -27.52 -26.10
N TYR A 158 21.42 -28.35 -27.09
CA TYR A 158 22.04 -29.65 -26.90
C TYR A 158 23.54 -29.47 -26.62
N ILE A 159 24.04 -30.25 -25.67
CA ILE A 159 25.45 -30.31 -25.29
C ILE A 159 26.25 -30.84 -26.48
N ALA A 160 27.36 -30.18 -26.81
CA ALA A 160 28.23 -30.53 -27.93
C ALA A 160 28.96 -31.86 -27.70
N ALA A 161 28.89 -32.77 -28.67
CA ALA A 161 29.70 -33.98 -28.74
C ALA A 161 31.07 -33.67 -29.36
N VAL A 162 32.11 -34.32 -28.84
CA VAL A 162 33.52 -34.27 -29.27
C VAL A 162 33.69 -35.00 -30.62
N PRO A 163 34.54 -34.54 -31.55
CA PRO A 163 34.57 -35.04 -32.92
C PRO A 163 35.37 -36.36 -33.04
N VAL A 164 34.85 -37.28 -33.86
CA VAL A 164 35.61 -38.42 -34.42
C VAL A 164 35.48 -38.37 -35.94
N GLN A 165 36.59 -38.70 -36.60
CA GLN A 165 36.90 -38.42 -38.00
C GLN A 165 36.12 -39.26 -39.03
N ALA A 166 36.02 -38.63 -40.21
CA ALA A 166 35.50 -39.02 -41.52
C ALA A 166 35.47 -40.51 -41.93
N ALA A 167 34.38 -40.88 -42.63
CA ALA A 167 34.44 -41.54 -43.94
C ALA A 167 33.09 -41.45 -44.69
N SER A 168 33.13 -40.75 -45.83
CA SER A 168 32.60 -41.05 -47.16
C SER A 168 31.26 -41.78 -47.40
N THR A 169 30.52 -41.16 -48.34
CA THR A 169 29.80 -41.74 -49.50
C THR A 169 28.33 -42.18 -49.39
N THR A 170 27.50 -41.33 -50.02
CA THR A 170 26.51 -41.64 -51.08
C THR A 170 25.03 -41.44 -50.77
N SER A 171 24.43 -40.72 -51.71
CA SER A 171 23.07 -40.25 -51.92
C SER A 171 22.01 -41.34 -52.18
N TYR A 172 20.76 -41.11 -51.74
CA TYR A 172 19.59 -40.82 -52.61
C TYR A 172 18.25 -41.04 -51.85
N HIS A 173 17.41 -39.99 -51.88
CA HIS A 173 15.96 -39.97 -52.19
C HIS A 173 15.00 -41.02 -51.59
N SER A 174 14.02 -40.55 -50.81
CA SER A 174 12.59 -40.36 -51.22
C SER A 174 11.60 -40.45 -50.05
N GLN A 175 10.63 -39.53 -50.10
CA GLN A 175 9.36 -39.41 -49.35
C GLN A 175 8.40 -40.60 -49.61
N PRO A 176 7.12 -40.57 -49.18
CA PRO A 176 6.52 -40.42 -47.84
C PRO A 176 5.54 -41.59 -47.56
N ASP A 177 4.93 -41.67 -46.36
CA ASP A 177 3.46 -41.73 -46.21
C ASP A 177 2.95 -41.97 -44.78
N VAL A 178 1.68 -41.63 -44.61
CA VAL A 178 0.94 -41.29 -43.39
C VAL A 178 0.26 -42.53 -42.73
N PRO A 179 -0.68 -42.42 -41.77
CA PRO A 179 -0.52 -42.86 -40.38
C PRO A 179 -1.45 -44.05 -40.00
N ARG A 180 -1.28 -44.66 -38.82
CA ARG A 180 -2.40 -45.39 -38.20
C ARG A 180 -2.31 -45.57 -36.68
N LYS A 181 -3.38 -45.13 -36.03
CA LYS A 181 -3.78 -45.37 -34.63
C LYS A 181 -3.72 -46.87 -34.27
N ARG A 182 -3.33 -47.19 -33.03
CA ARG A 182 -4.15 -48.04 -32.13
C ARG A 182 -3.69 -47.96 -30.67
N LYS A 183 -4.72 -48.11 -29.83
CA LYS A 183 -4.81 -48.12 -28.37
C LYS A 183 -4.51 -49.53 -27.84
N SER A 184 -4.45 -49.62 -26.50
CA SER A 184 -4.50 -50.83 -25.63
C SER A 184 -3.12 -51.26 -25.10
N THR A 185 -2.89 -51.83 -23.92
CA THR A 185 -3.55 -52.04 -22.61
C THR A 185 -2.44 -52.67 -21.73
N GLU A 186 -2.58 -52.61 -20.41
CA GLU A 186 -1.66 -53.05 -19.34
C GLU A 186 -1.01 -54.44 -19.45
N LEU A 187 0.18 -54.64 -18.85
CA LEU A 187 0.46 -55.65 -17.80
C LEU A 187 1.91 -55.54 -17.25
N SER A 188 2.04 -55.72 -15.93
CA SER A 188 3.23 -55.73 -15.08
C SER A 188 4.18 -56.91 -15.29
N THR A 189 5.51 -56.74 -15.09
CA THR A 189 6.37 -57.70 -14.34
C THR A 189 7.74 -57.10 -13.99
N ASP A 190 8.26 -57.49 -12.82
CA ASP A 190 9.52 -57.09 -12.17
C ASP A 190 10.82 -57.49 -12.90
N GLY A 191 11.89 -56.74 -12.62
CA GLY A 191 13.28 -57.08 -12.90
C GLY A 191 14.27 -56.03 -12.39
N GLU A 192 14.77 -56.21 -11.16
CA GLU A 192 15.83 -55.38 -10.57
C GLU A 192 17.18 -55.58 -11.27
N LEU A 193 17.85 -54.48 -11.63
CA LEU A 193 19.31 -54.37 -11.76
C LEU A 193 19.73 -52.91 -11.50
N ALA A 194 20.70 -52.74 -10.60
CA ALA A 194 21.08 -51.50 -9.93
C ALA A 194 21.98 -50.57 -10.78
N THR A 195 21.75 -49.24 -10.70
CA THR A 195 22.73 -48.13 -10.51
C THR A 195 22.06 -46.73 -10.67
N PRO A 196 22.64 -45.63 -10.14
CA PRO A 196 21.92 -44.63 -9.33
C PRO A 196 21.28 -43.48 -10.12
N GLN A 197 20.09 -43.04 -9.69
CA GLN A 197 19.40 -41.86 -10.23
C GLN A 197 19.61 -40.60 -9.36
N PRO A 198 19.81 -39.41 -9.97
CA PRO A 198 19.95 -38.14 -9.29
C PRO A 198 18.59 -37.57 -8.82
N PRO A 199 18.60 -36.68 -7.81
CA PRO A 199 17.39 -36.16 -7.17
C PRO A 199 16.64 -35.26 -8.17
N TRP A 200 15.34 -35.07 -7.95
CA TRP A 200 14.44 -34.20 -8.73
C TRP A 200 13.72 -34.85 -9.92
N ARG A 201 13.10 -36.02 -9.70
CA ARG A 201 11.76 -36.32 -10.26
C ARG A 201 10.91 -37.12 -9.29
N THR A 202 9.83 -36.51 -8.81
CA THR A 202 8.54 -37.19 -8.66
C THR A 202 7.43 -36.16 -8.86
N ASN A 203 6.77 -36.21 -10.02
CA ASN A 203 5.46 -35.63 -10.23
C ASN A 203 4.40 -36.52 -9.56
N GLY A 204 3.33 -35.89 -9.09
CA GLY A 204 2.37 -36.47 -8.16
C GLY A 204 1.40 -37.51 -8.72
N ARG A 205 0.66 -38.09 -7.77
CA ARG A 205 -0.68 -38.65 -7.94
C ARG A 205 -1.53 -38.41 -6.69
N SER A 206 -2.66 -37.75 -6.92
CA SER A 206 -4.01 -38.02 -6.40
C SER A 206 -4.24 -38.21 -4.88
N SER A 207 -4.77 -37.13 -4.28
CA SER A 207 -5.89 -37.05 -3.32
C SER A 207 -6.34 -38.32 -2.57
N GLY A 208 -6.20 -38.28 -1.24
CA GLY A 208 -6.94 -39.06 -0.23
C GLY A 208 -7.29 -38.16 0.99
N PRO A 209 -8.27 -38.52 1.85
CA PRO A 209 -9.01 -37.57 2.68
C PRO A 209 -8.22 -36.95 3.85
N LEU A 210 -8.59 -35.72 4.21
CA LEU A 210 -7.93 -34.79 5.14
C LEU A 210 -7.93 -35.21 6.64
N ALA A 211 -8.41 -36.40 7.00
CA ALA A 211 -8.69 -36.77 8.40
C ALA A 211 -7.50 -37.37 9.19
N ASP A 212 -6.42 -37.79 8.54
CA ASP A 212 -5.31 -38.51 9.20
C ASP A 212 -4.07 -37.65 9.53
N ARG A 213 -4.19 -36.32 9.59
CA ARG A 213 -3.08 -35.43 10.00
C ARG A 213 -3.05 -35.05 11.48
N VAL A 214 -3.91 -35.66 12.31
CA VAL A 214 -3.95 -35.44 13.75
C VAL A 214 -3.70 -36.75 14.49
N SER A 215 -2.45 -37.24 14.44
CA SER A 215 -1.92 -38.20 15.41
C SER A 215 -0.39 -38.20 15.32
N PHE A 216 0.27 -37.82 16.41
CA PHE A 216 1.72 -37.90 16.56
C PHE A 216 2.16 -39.36 16.65
N ASN A 217 3.16 -39.75 15.86
CA ASN A 217 3.84 -41.04 16.00
C ASN A 217 4.98 -40.90 17.05
N PRO A 218 5.04 -41.70 18.13
CA PRO A 218 5.91 -41.42 19.29
C PRO A 218 7.22 -42.22 19.27
N SER A 219 7.93 -42.26 18.15
CA SER A 219 9.26 -42.89 18.12
C SER A 219 10.16 -42.27 17.06
N ASP A 220 10.82 -41.17 17.41
CA ASP A 220 12.14 -40.88 16.85
C ASP A 220 12.98 -40.01 17.80
N LYS A 221 14.22 -40.46 18.04
CA LYS A 221 15.13 -39.89 19.03
C LYS A 221 15.65 -38.53 18.54
N ARG A 222 15.24 -37.44 19.21
CA ARG A 222 15.78 -36.08 19.01
C ARG A 222 17.25 -35.97 19.44
N PRO A 223 18.12 -35.29 18.69
CA PRO A 223 19.27 -34.60 19.25
C PRO A 223 18.80 -33.31 19.93
N LYS A 224 19.25 -33.07 21.18
CA LYS A 224 19.12 -31.78 21.86
C LYS A 224 20.00 -30.75 21.13
N LEU A 225 19.40 -29.71 20.57
CA LEU A 225 20.11 -28.46 20.25
C LEU A 225 19.32 -27.28 20.82
N ASP A 226 20.05 -26.35 21.42
CA ASP A 226 19.58 -25.24 22.26
C ASP A 226 18.50 -24.37 21.64
N MET A 227 17.44 -24.15 22.42
CA MET A 227 16.30 -23.30 22.10
C MET A 227 16.56 -21.88 22.63
N ASN A 228 17.45 -21.12 21.97
CA ASN A 228 17.58 -19.69 22.24
C ASN A 228 18.32 -18.94 21.12
N LYS A 229 17.62 -18.70 20.01
CA LYS A 229 17.76 -17.56 19.06
C LYS A 229 16.99 -17.86 17.77
N SER A 230 15.67 -17.79 17.83
CA SER A 230 14.87 -17.56 16.62
C SER A 230 14.88 -16.06 16.34
N VAL A 231 15.78 -15.60 15.47
CA VAL A 231 15.87 -14.20 15.06
C VAL A 231 14.94 -13.99 13.86
N SER A 232 13.76 -13.39 14.08
CA SER A 232 12.81 -13.05 13.03
C SER A 232 13.44 -12.10 11.98
N LYS A 233 13.07 -12.24 10.70
CA LYS A 233 13.58 -11.44 9.56
C LYS A 233 13.53 -9.91 9.79
N ALA A 234 12.59 -9.43 10.60
CA ALA A 234 12.51 -8.02 10.99
C ALA A 234 13.71 -7.56 11.84
N HIS A 235 14.18 -8.39 12.76
CA HIS A 235 15.37 -8.13 13.56
C HIS A 235 16.64 -8.22 12.70
N ALA A 236 16.70 -9.17 11.76
CA ALA A 236 17.81 -9.29 10.81
C ALA A 236 17.94 -8.08 9.87
N SER A 237 16.82 -7.46 9.47
CA SER A 237 16.79 -6.23 8.66
C SER A 237 17.24 -5.00 9.46
N LEU A 238 16.81 -4.88 10.72
CA LEU A 238 17.26 -3.83 11.64
C LEU A 238 18.74 -3.99 12.01
N GLU A 239 19.22 -5.21 12.26
CA GLU A 239 20.62 -5.53 12.53
C GLU A 239 21.50 -5.27 11.29
N SER A 240 21.03 -5.65 10.09
CA SER A 240 21.70 -5.33 8.82
C SER A 240 21.74 -3.83 8.53
N ARG A 241 20.76 -3.06 9.03
CA ARG A 241 20.75 -1.60 8.92
C ARG A 241 21.69 -0.97 9.97
N ARG A 242 21.77 -1.54 11.16
CA ARG A 242 22.70 -1.14 12.23
C ARG A 242 24.16 -1.39 11.82
N ARG A 243 24.47 -2.58 11.27
CA ARG A 243 25.82 -2.93 10.78
C ARG A 243 26.36 -1.98 9.71
N ARG A 244 25.49 -1.51 8.81
CA ARG A 244 25.85 -0.51 7.79
C ARG A 244 26.32 0.83 8.36
N PHE A 245 25.88 1.21 9.57
CA PHE A 245 26.35 2.42 10.26
C PHE A 245 27.60 2.18 11.12
N GLU A 246 27.88 0.93 11.48
CA GLU A 246 29.00 0.52 12.32
C GLU A 246 30.27 0.29 11.49
N GLU A 247 30.15 -0.24 10.26
CA GLU A 247 31.25 -0.42 9.30
C GLU A 247 31.91 0.91 8.88
N THR A 248 31.18 2.03 8.87
CA THR A 248 31.76 3.36 8.59
C THR A 248 32.63 3.89 9.74
N ARG A 249 32.55 3.32 10.96
CA ARG A 249 33.38 3.73 12.10
C ARG A 249 34.68 2.93 12.26
N GLN A 250 34.86 1.83 11.53
CA GLN A 250 36.03 0.94 11.67
C GLN A 250 36.89 0.80 10.41
N GLY A 251 36.75 1.69 9.42
CA GLY A 251 37.52 1.65 8.19
C GLY A 251 38.15 2.99 7.84
N SER A 252 39.29 3.31 8.44
CA SER A 252 40.18 4.40 7.99
C SER A 252 41.60 4.05 8.41
N ASP A 253 42.19 3.09 7.71
CA ASP A 253 43.64 2.94 7.69
C ASP A 253 44.16 3.75 6.48
N SER A 254 44.91 4.81 6.74
CA SER A 254 45.62 5.58 5.72
C SER A 254 46.93 6.12 6.27
N PRO A 255 47.97 6.22 5.42
CA PRO A 255 49.35 6.12 5.87
C PRO A 255 49.87 7.42 6.47
N ARG A 256 50.68 7.23 7.50
CA ARG A 256 51.46 8.20 8.27
C ARG A 256 52.38 9.06 7.39
N THR A 257 52.23 10.38 7.45
CA THR A 257 53.27 11.39 7.16
C THR A 257 53.23 12.50 8.22
N GLN A 258 54.30 13.30 8.25
CA GLN A 258 55.00 13.77 9.44
C GLN A 258 54.38 14.93 10.24
N GLU A 259 54.80 14.90 11.51
CA GLU A 259 54.70 15.86 12.61
C GLU A 259 54.96 17.33 12.22
N SER A 260 54.00 18.22 12.56
CA SER A 260 54.26 19.66 12.70
C SER A 260 53.37 20.28 13.78
N SER A 261 54.04 20.79 14.81
CA SER A 261 53.68 21.70 15.90
C SER A 261 52.20 22.05 16.18
N ARG A 262 51.74 21.57 17.35
CA ARG A 262 50.93 22.25 18.38
C ARG A 262 50.08 23.46 17.95
N VAL A 263 48.80 23.20 17.70
CA VAL A 263 47.70 24.05 18.16
C VAL A 263 46.69 23.12 18.84
N ALA A 264 46.24 23.51 20.03
CA ALA A 264 45.36 22.71 20.89
C ALA A 264 44.16 22.16 20.11
N SER A 265 44.05 20.82 20.07
CA SER A 265 42.82 20.17 19.62
C SER A 265 41.69 20.62 20.54
N PRO A 266 40.57 21.15 20.01
CA PRO A 266 39.39 21.33 20.84
C PRO A 266 38.97 19.93 21.29
N GLU A 267 38.84 19.74 22.60
CA GLU A 267 38.40 18.49 23.20
C GLU A 267 37.17 17.93 22.46
N PRO A 268 37.03 16.59 22.37
CA PRO A 268 35.88 15.97 21.74
C PRO A 268 34.63 16.54 22.40
N ARG A 269 33.91 17.38 21.66
CA ARG A 269 32.68 18.02 22.13
C ARG A 269 31.81 16.91 22.70
N THR A 270 31.53 17.02 24.00
CA THR A 270 30.62 16.17 24.76
C THR A 270 29.50 15.68 23.86
N THR A 271 29.50 14.37 23.58
CA THR A 271 28.48 13.66 22.80
C THR A 271 27.21 13.55 23.63
N GLY A 272 26.66 14.71 24.01
CA GLY A 272 25.37 14.84 24.67
C GLY A 272 24.24 14.88 23.64
N PRO A 273 22.99 14.66 24.05
CA PRO A 273 21.83 14.83 23.19
C PRO A 273 21.86 16.24 22.60
N ILE A 274 21.76 16.34 21.27
CA ILE A 274 21.61 17.64 20.61
C ILE A 274 20.34 18.27 21.18
N VAL A 275 20.44 19.45 21.79
CA VAL A 275 19.29 20.25 22.20
C VAL A 275 19.04 21.29 21.13
N GLY A 276 17.85 21.25 20.54
CA GLY A 276 17.45 22.19 19.50
C GLY A 276 17.35 23.62 20.01
N ARG A 277 17.67 24.60 19.16
CA ARG A 277 17.57 26.04 19.46
C ARG A 277 16.52 26.77 18.62
N SER A 278 15.96 26.11 17.62
CA SER A 278 15.02 26.71 16.68
C SER A 278 13.70 27.12 17.34
N GLN A 279 13.29 28.38 17.16
CA GLN A 279 12.00 28.90 17.66
C GLN A 279 10.88 28.89 16.60
N LYS A 280 11.16 28.38 15.39
CA LYS A 280 10.17 28.29 14.31
C LYS A 280 9.11 27.25 14.69
N LEU A 281 7.82 27.58 14.63
CA LEU A 281 6.75 26.61 14.89
C LEU A 281 6.54 25.66 13.71
N GLU A 282 6.59 26.21 12.51
CA GLU A 282 6.44 25.49 11.24
C GLU A 282 7.82 25.27 10.61
N LYS A 283 8.05 24.06 10.13
CA LYS A 283 9.34 23.64 9.56
C LYS A 283 9.11 22.45 8.65
N ASN A 284 9.59 22.52 7.41
CA ASN A 284 9.46 21.41 6.47
C ASN A 284 10.23 20.17 6.95
N TYR A 285 9.76 18.98 6.58
CA TYR A 285 10.49 17.76 6.86
C TYR A 285 11.75 17.65 6.00
N PHE A 286 12.90 17.37 6.62
CA PHE A 286 14.17 17.21 5.90
C PHE A 286 14.65 15.77 5.99
N ARG A 287 15.12 15.18 4.89
CA ARG A 287 15.82 13.89 4.96
C ARG A 287 17.27 14.15 5.36
N LEU A 288 17.60 13.93 6.62
CA LEU A 288 18.94 14.17 7.15
C LEU A 288 19.93 13.15 6.56
N THR A 289 20.97 13.65 5.90
CA THR A 289 22.13 12.87 5.41
C THR A 289 23.42 13.19 6.16
N SER A 290 23.38 14.19 7.05
CA SER A 290 24.48 14.67 7.88
C SER A 290 24.01 14.89 9.31
N ALA A 291 24.94 15.21 10.21
CA ALA A 291 24.61 15.57 11.59
C ALA A 291 23.65 16.78 11.61
N PRO A 292 22.53 16.71 12.34
CA PRO A 292 21.54 17.78 12.36
C PRO A 292 22.10 19.02 13.05
N ASN A 293 21.89 20.18 12.43
CA ASN A 293 22.26 21.47 13.00
C ASN A 293 21.30 21.83 14.16
N PRO A 294 21.79 22.11 15.38
CA PRO A 294 20.95 22.49 16.51
C PRO A 294 20.02 23.68 16.24
N ASP A 295 20.42 24.64 15.39
CA ASP A 295 19.60 25.82 15.05
C ASP A 295 18.39 25.50 14.17
N ASP A 296 18.42 24.36 13.49
CA ASP A 296 17.33 23.88 12.67
C ASP A 296 16.40 22.92 13.44
N VAL A 297 16.74 22.54 14.67
CA VAL A 297 15.94 21.61 15.50
C VAL A 297 15.16 22.40 16.56
N ARG A 298 13.87 22.13 16.71
CA ARG A 298 13.01 22.80 17.72
C ARG A 298 13.18 22.14 19.10
N PRO A 299 13.40 22.88 20.20
CA PRO A 299 13.40 22.32 21.55
C PRO A 299 11.99 21.91 22.00
N LEU A 300 11.90 21.12 23.07
CA LEU A 300 10.65 20.52 23.57
C LEU A 300 9.51 21.53 23.76
N GLU A 301 9.78 22.70 24.35
CA GLU A 301 8.76 23.73 24.56
C GLU A 301 8.15 24.27 23.26
N VAL A 302 8.98 24.37 22.20
CA VAL A 302 8.52 24.78 20.87
C VAL A 302 7.77 23.65 20.20
N LEU A 303 8.24 22.40 20.35
CA LEU A 303 7.54 21.21 19.83
C LEU A 303 6.12 21.07 20.41
N ARG A 304 5.93 21.36 21.70
CA ARG A 304 4.60 21.39 22.34
C ARG A 304 3.69 22.43 21.70
N LYS A 305 4.19 23.64 21.48
CA LYS A 305 3.45 24.72 20.78
C LYS A 305 3.14 24.35 19.33
N THR A 306 4.07 23.70 18.64
CA THR A 306 3.86 23.18 17.28
C THR A 306 2.73 22.15 17.26
N LEU A 307 2.68 21.19 18.19
CA LEU A 307 1.60 20.21 18.21
C LEU A 307 0.22 20.86 18.30
N GLU A 308 0.05 21.85 19.19
CA GLU A 308 -1.22 22.57 19.32
C GLU A 308 -1.57 23.38 18.05
N LEU A 309 -0.57 24.00 17.41
CA LEU A 309 -0.75 24.65 16.11
C LEU A 309 -1.22 23.66 15.04
N LEU A 310 -0.60 22.48 14.95
CA LEU A 310 -0.97 21.45 13.97
C LEU A 310 -2.37 20.90 14.24
N LYS A 311 -2.73 20.67 15.51
CA LYS A 311 -4.10 20.27 15.89
C LYS A 311 -5.12 21.32 15.46
N LYS A 312 -4.83 22.61 15.65
CA LYS A 312 -5.70 23.70 15.21
C LYS A 312 -5.84 23.72 13.69
N LYS A 313 -4.70 23.71 12.96
CA LYS A 313 -4.68 23.75 11.50
C LYS A 313 -5.37 22.55 10.87
N TRP A 314 -5.23 21.35 11.44
CA TRP A 314 -5.95 20.18 10.94
C TRP A 314 -7.47 20.40 10.99
N ARG A 315 -7.98 20.87 12.14
CA ARG A 315 -9.42 21.12 12.31
C ARG A 315 -9.96 22.24 11.44
N THR A 316 -9.16 23.28 11.15
CA THR A 316 -9.63 24.45 10.41
C THR A 316 -9.42 24.35 8.90
N GLU A 317 -8.29 23.81 8.47
CA GLU A 317 -7.85 23.83 7.06
C GLU A 317 -7.93 22.45 6.40
N GLY A 318 -7.82 21.35 7.15
CA GLY A 318 -7.89 19.98 6.61
C GLY A 318 -6.80 19.62 5.59
N ASN A 319 -5.75 20.43 5.44
CA ASN A 319 -4.70 20.21 4.44
C ASN A 319 -3.76 19.07 4.86
N TYR A 320 -4.06 17.86 4.39
CA TYR A 320 -3.31 16.66 4.76
C TYR A 320 -1.83 16.70 4.33
N VAL A 321 -1.54 17.19 3.12
CA VAL A 321 -0.16 17.24 2.59
C VAL A 321 0.73 18.08 3.50
N TYR A 322 0.27 19.27 3.88
CA TYR A 322 0.97 20.14 4.82
C TYR A 322 1.07 19.49 6.20
N ILE A 323 -0.03 18.96 6.74
CA ILE A 323 -0.05 18.38 8.10
C ILE A 323 0.89 17.18 8.20
N CYS A 324 0.90 16.30 7.20
CA CYS A 324 1.79 15.14 7.14
C CYS A 324 3.27 15.56 7.13
N ASP A 325 3.63 16.55 6.31
CA ASP A 325 4.99 17.12 6.29
C ASP A 325 5.40 17.71 7.66
N GLN A 326 4.51 18.50 8.27
CA GLN A 326 4.81 19.12 9.57
C GLN A 326 4.91 18.09 10.71
N PHE A 327 4.06 17.06 10.74
CA PHE A 327 4.18 15.99 11.72
C PHE A 327 5.43 15.13 11.50
N LYS A 328 5.86 14.91 10.25
CA LYS A 328 7.16 14.26 9.96
C LYS A 328 8.32 15.08 10.51
N SER A 329 8.30 16.39 10.28
CA SER A 329 9.28 17.33 10.83
C SER A 329 9.29 17.33 12.37
N LEU A 330 8.10 17.34 13.00
CA LEU A 330 7.95 17.30 14.45
C LEU A 330 8.51 16.01 15.06
N ARG A 331 8.16 14.85 14.49
CA ARG A 331 8.69 13.53 14.91
C ARG A 331 10.19 13.39 14.68
N GLN A 332 10.71 13.99 13.61
CA GLN A 332 12.14 14.04 13.35
C GLN A 332 12.89 14.79 14.45
N ASP A 333 12.43 15.98 14.83
CA ASP A 333 13.08 16.77 15.87
C ASP A 333 13.07 16.03 17.22
N LEU A 334 11.99 15.31 17.55
CA LEU A 334 11.95 14.43 18.73
C LEU A 334 12.98 13.30 18.66
N THR A 335 13.12 12.68 17.48
CA THR A 335 14.05 11.56 17.26
C THR A 335 15.50 12.01 17.36
N VAL A 336 15.85 13.13 16.72
CA VAL A 336 17.20 13.72 16.71
C VAL A 336 17.66 14.09 18.12
N GLN A 337 16.76 14.62 18.94
CA GLN A 337 17.06 15.02 20.32
C GLN A 337 16.95 13.85 21.31
N HIS A 338 16.64 12.64 20.84
CA HIS A 338 16.39 11.45 21.67
C HIS A 338 15.32 11.66 22.75
N ILE A 339 14.30 12.49 22.48
CA ILE A 339 13.22 12.77 23.43
C ILE A 339 12.18 11.65 23.35
N LYS A 340 12.10 10.85 24.42
CA LYS A 340 11.11 9.77 24.58
C LYS A 340 10.37 9.96 25.90
N ASN A 341 9.20 10.59 25.82
CA ASN A 341 8.30 10.82 26.94
C ASN A 341 6.84 10.68 26.47
N GLU A 342 5.90 10.92 27.38
CA GLU A 342 4.46 10.89 27.08
C GLU A 342 4.09 11.79 25.90
N PHE A 343 4.68 12.99 25.82
CA PHE A 343 4.45 13.91 24.70
C PHE A 343 4.87 13.29 23.35
N THR A 344 6.02 12.62 23.30
CA THR A 344 6.44 11.89 22.09
C THR A 344 5.41 10.85 21.69
N THR A 345 4.91 10.06 22.65
CA THR A 345 3.83 9.08 22.39
C THR A 345 2.61 9.77 21.79
N SER A 346 2.11 10.85 22.41
CA SER A 346 0.94 11.59 21.91
C SER A 346 1.14 12.13 20.49
N VAL A 347 2.33 12.66 20.15
CA VAL A 347 2.63 13.14 18.80
C VAL A 347 2.50 12.02 17.76
N TYR A 348 3.04 10.84 18.05
CA TYR A 348 2.92 9.69 17.16
C TYR A 348 1.49 9.19 17.03
N GLU A 349 0.73 9.15 18.13
CA GLU A 349 -0.68 8.75 18.10
C GLU A 349 -1.53 9.71 17.27
N TYR A 350 -1.39 11.03 17.47
CA TYR A 350 -2.12 12.03 16.70
C TYR A 350 -1.84 11.90 15.20
N HIS A 351 -0.56 11.77 14.82
CA HIS A 351 -0.22 11.62 13.43
C HIS A 351 -0.75 10.31 12.83
N ALA A 352 -0.71 9.21 13.60
CA ALA A 352 -1.26 7.93 13.16
C ALA A 352 -2.78 7.98 12.96
N ARG A 353 -3.52 8.65 13.85
CA ARG A 353 -4.97 8.83 13.71
C ARG A 353 -5.34 9.66 12.47
N ILE A 354 -4.63 10.76 12.23
CA ILE A 354 -4.81 11.57 11.02
C ILE A 354 -4.51 10.76 9.75
N ALA A 355 -3.45 9.95 9.77
CA ALA A 355 -3.11 9.08 8.65
C ALA A 355 -4.20 8.04 8.37
N LEU A 356 -4.81 7.46 9.42
CA LEU A 356 -5.96 6.55 9.27
C LEU A 356 -7.18 7.27 8.64
N GLU A 357 -7.50 8.47 9.11
CA GLU A 357 -8.61 9.27 8.58
C GLU A 357 -8.45 9.57 7.07
N LYS A 358 -7.21 9.66 6.58
CA LYS A 358 -6.88 9.89 5.16
C LYS A 358 -6.48 8.65 4.38
N GLY A 359 -6.60 7.45 4.96
CA GLY A 359 -6.26 6.19 4.30
C GLY A 359 -4.77 6.01 3.99
N ASP A 360 -3.87 6.79 4.59
CA ASP A 360 -2.42 6.69 4.37
C ASP A 360 -1.81 5.62 5.28
N LEU A 361 -1.99 4.36 4.86
CA LEU A 361 -1.45 3.20 5.58
C LEU A 361 0.08 3.19 5.67
N GLY A 362 0.77 3.87 4.74
CA GLY A 362 2.23 4.00 4.74
C GLY A 362 2.70 4.83 5.93
N GLU A 363 2.10 6.00 6.14
CA GLU A 363 2.40 6.85 7.30
C GLU A 363 1.88 6.29 8.62
N TYR A 364 0.69 5.69 8.62
CA TYR A 364 0.17 4.99 9.79
C TYR A 364 1.13 3.88 10.24
N ASN A 365 1.60 3.02 9.33
CA ASN A 365 2.50 1.91 9.67
C ASN A 365 3.86 2.40 10.19
N GLN A 366 4.39 3.51 9.65
CA GLN A 366 5.58 4.16 10.18
C GLN A 366 5.38 4.64 11.62
N CYS A 367 4.25 5.29 11.91
CA CYS A 367 3.94 5.75 13.26
C CYS A 367 3.73 4.58 14.23
N GLN A 368 2.96 3.58 13.81
CA GLN A 368 2.65 2.41 14.60
C GLN A 368 3.90 1.60 14.98
N THR A 369 4.88 1.48 14.05
CA THR A 369 6.15 0.78 14.33
C THR A 369 6.92 1.49 15.45
N GLN A 370 6.92 2.83 15.45
CA GLN A 370 7.56 3.61 16.51
C GLN A 370 6.77 3.56 17.82
N LEU A 371 5.44 3.62 17.77
CA LEU A 371 4.57 3.47 18.94
C LEU A 371 4.81 2.15 19.67
N ARG A 372 5.02 1.04 18.94
CA ARG A 372 5.38 -0.25 19.55
C ARG A 372 6.63 -0.14 20.43
N ALA A 373 7.66 0.59 19.99
CA ALA A 373 8.88 0.78 20.76
C ALA A 373 8.69 1.76 21.94
N LEU A 374 7.82 2.75 21.79
CA LEU A 374 7.47 3.71 22.86
C LEU A 374 6.64 3.04 23.97
N TYR A 375 5.65 2.22 23.63
CA TYR A 375 4.82 1.52 24.62
C TYR A 375 5.60 0.52 25.46
N LYS A 376 6.67 -0.08 24.93
CA LYS A 376 7.58 -0.93 25.73
C LYS A 376 8.28 -0.17 26.86
N GLN A 377 8.35 1.15 26.78
CA GLN A 377 8.93 2.01 27.81
C GLN A 377 7.88 2.50 28.82
N ASN A 378 6.61 2.10 28.69
CA ASN A 378 5.51 2.46 29.60
C ASN A 378 5.33 3.98 29.80
N LEU A 379 5.49 4.76 28.73
CA LEU A 379 5.43 6.22 28.73
C LEU A 379 3.99 6.78 28.58
N GLY A 380 2.96 6.03 28.99
CA GLY A 380 1.55 6.40 28.82
C GLY A 380 1.02 6.20 27.40
N GLY A 381 -0.06 6.92 27.07
CA GLY A 381 -0.76 6.84 25.77
C GLY A 381 -1.88 5.80 25.72
N HIS A 382 -2.19 5.33 24.51
CA HIS A 382 -3.32 4.45 24.20
C HIS A 382 -2.84 3.11 23.63
N PRO A 383 -2.04 2.31 24.38
CA PRO A 383 -1.47 1.07 23.87
C PRO A 383 -2.53 0.04 23.46
N VAL A 384 -3.68 0.00 24.13
CA VAL A 384 -4.78 -0.94 23.84
C VAL A 384 -5.36 -0.68 22.46
N GLU A 385 -5.71 0.58 22.17
CA GLU A 385 -6.21 1.06 20.87
C GLU A 385 -5.24 0.66 19.73
N PHE A 386 -3.96 1.04 19.86
CA PHE A 386 -2.97 0.79 18.81
C PHE A 386 -2.54 -0.67 18.68
N LYS A 387 -2.65 -1.48 19.73
CA LYS A 387 -2.53 -2.95 19.63
C LYS A 387 -3.67 -3.53 18.80
N ALA A 388 -4.91 -3.10 19.02
CA ALA A 388 -6.06 -3.53 18.22
C ALA A 388 -5.90 -3.14 16.74
N TYR A 389 -5.51 -1.88 16.47
CA TYR A 389 -5.25 -1.41 15.11
C TYR A 389 -4.12 -2.17 14.41
N ARG A 390 -3.10 -2.60 15.16
CA ARG A 390 -2.02 -3.43 14.60
C ARG A 390 -2.51 -4.81 14.15
N ILE A 391 -3.45 -5.42 14.89
CA ILE A 391 -4.09 -6.68 14.49
C ILE A 391 -4.89 -6.48 13.20
N LEU A 392 -5.76 -5.45 13.16
CA LEU A 392 -6.57 -5.13 11.98
C LEU A 392 -5.70 -4.81 10.74
N TYR A 393 -4.59 -4.10 10.92
CA TYR A 393 -3.62 -3.84 9.85
C TYR A 393 -3.00 -5.13 9.26
N PHE A 394 -2.69 -6.11 10.11
CA PHE A 394 -2.16 -7.40 9.62
C PHE A 394 -3.22 -8.30 8.99
N ILE A 395 -4.49 -8.14 9.37
CA ILE A 395 -5.62 -8.73 8.64
C ILE A 395 -5.69 -8.12 7.25
N HIS A 396 -5.65 -6.78 7.14
CA HIS A 396 -5.68 -6.08 5.86
C HIS A 396 -4.55 -6.56 4.91
N THR A 397 -3.31 -6.55 5.41
CA THR A 397 -2.11 -6.91 4.62
C THR A 397 -1.90 -8.42 4.43
N CYS A 398 -2.80 -9.26 4.96
CA CYS A 398 -2.71 -10.72 4.90
C CYS A 398 -1.37 -11.30 5.40
N ASN A 399 -0.66 -10.57 6.27
CA ASN A 399 0.67 -10.95 6.73
C ASN A 399 0.57 -11.88 7.96
N GLN A 400 0.41 -13.18 7.69
CA GLN A 400 0.25 -14.21 8.72
C GLN A 400 1.47 -14.33 9.66
N THR A 401 2.67 -14.04 9.17
CA THR A 401 3.89 -14.16 9.97
C THR A 401 3.93 -13.09 11.06
N ASP A 402 3.81 -11.82 10.66
CA ASP A 402 3.83 -10.71 11.63
C ASP A 402 2.58 -10.69 12.53
N MET A 403 1.47 -11.26 12.07
CA MET A 403 0.28 -11.48 12.90
C MET A 403 0.57 -12.44 14.05
N ASN A 404 1.23 -13.57 13.80
CA ASN A 404 1.56 -14.53 14.85
C ASN A 404 2.52 -13.93 15.89
N ASP A 405 3.47 -13.09 15.46
CA ASP A 405 4.35 -12.35 16.37
C ASP A 405 3.55 -11.45 17.31
N VAL A 406 2.58 -10.70 16.80
CA VAL A 406 1.70 -9.86 17.64
C VAL A 406 0.89 -10.70 18.61
N LEU A 407 0.33 -11.82 18.17
CA LEU A 407 -0.46 -12.68 19.04
C LEU A 407 0.36 -13.31 20.18
N SER A 408 1.66 -13.54 19.93
CA SER A 408 2.59 -14.02 20.95
C SER A 408 2.94 -12.94 21.99
N ASP A 409 2.95 -11.67 21.57
CA ASP A 409 3.19 -10.51 22.45
C ASP A 409 1.97 -10.17 23.34
N LEU A 410 0.77 -10.72 23.07
CA LEU A 410 -0.46 -10.40 23.80
C LEU A 410 -0.58 -11.19 25.12
N THR A 411 -0.73 -10.46 26.22
CA THR A 411 -1.00 -11.05 27.53
C THR A 411 -2.47 -11.51 27.67
N PRO A 412 -2.79 -12.40 28.63
CA PRO A 412 -4.18 -12.75 28.93
C PRO A 412 -5.05 -11.55 29.36
N ALA A 413 -4.44 -10.53 29.97
CA ALA A 413 -5.13 -9.28 30.32
C ALA A 413 -5.46 -8.46 29.06
N ASP A 414 -4.50 -8.31 28.15
CA ASP A 414 -4.71 -7.61 26.88
C ASP A 414 -5.89 -8.20 26.09
N LYS A 415 -6.03 -9.53 26.09
CA LYS A 415 -7.12 -10.23 25.36
C LYS A 415 -8.52 -9.94 25.92
N LYS A 416 -8.63 -9.41 27.15
CA LYS A 416 -9.91 -9.04 27.77
C LYS A 416 -10.33 -7.61 27.42
N GLU A 417 -9.38 -6.78 26.98
CA GLU A 417 -9.66 -5.39 26.61
C GLU A 417 -10.63 -5.32 25.43
N PRO A 418 -11.68 -4.47 25.47
CA PRO A 418 -12.74 -4.45 24.46
C PRO A 418 -12.23 -4.30 23.02
N ALA A 419 -11.30 -3.36 22.77
CA ALA A 419 -10.77 -3.10 21.44
C ALA A 419 -9.92 -4.27 20.89
N ILE A 420 -9.06 -4.86 21.73
CA ILE A 420 -8.24 -6.00 21.34
C ILE A 420 -9.10 -7.24 21.13
N LYS A 421 -10.06 -7.48 22.04
CA LYS A 421 -11.02 -8.57 21.92
C LYS A 421 -11.81 -8.48 20.61
N HIS A 422 -12.33 -7.31 20.27
CA HIS A 422 -13.01 -7.07 19.00
C HIS A 422 -12.10 -7.43 17.80
N ALA A 423 -10.87 -6.92 17.75
CA ALA A 423 -9.94 -7.23 16.66
C ALA A 423 -9.60 -8.73 16.55
N LEU A 424 -9.50 -9.44 17.68
CA LEU A 424 -9.31 -10.89 17.70
C LEU A 424 -10.56 -11.65 17.22
N GLU A 425 -11.75 -11.16 17.54
CA GLU A 425 -13.01 -11.72 17.05
C GLU A 425 -13.17 -11.51 15.55
N VAL A 426 -12.78 -10.33 15.03
CA VAL A 426 -12.74 -10.05 13.58
C VAL A 426 -11.80 -11.05 12.89
N ARG A 427 -10.57 -11.22 13.41
CA ARG A 427 -9.62 -12.21 12.90
C ARG A 427 -10.23 -13.61 12.87
N SER A 428 -10.89 -14.02 13.96
CA SER A 428 -11.50 -15.35 14.07
C SER A 428 -12.67 -15.52 13.10
N ALA A 429 -13.51 -14.50 12.92
CA ALA A 429 -14.64 -14.55 12.00
C ALA A 429 -14.16 -14.77 10.57
N LEU A 430 -13.12 -14.04 10.15
CA LEU A 430 -12.52 -14.17 8.83
C LEU A 430 -11.85 -15.53 8.63
N ALA A 431 -11.08 -16.01 9.61
CA ALA A 431 -10.43 -17.32 9.53
C ALA A 431 -11.42 -18.47 9.40
N LEU A 432 -12.61 -18.34 10.00
CA LEU A 432 -13.70 -19.32 9.92
C LEU A 432 -14.62 -19.11 8.71
N GLY A 433 -14.43 -18.04 7.92
CA GLY A 433 -15.33 -17.66 6.83
C GLY A 433 -16.73 -17.25 7.29
N ASN A 434 -16.89 -16.83 8.54
CA ASN A 434 -18.17 -16.42 9.12
C ASN A 434 -18.45 -14.94 8.79
N TYR A 435 -18.97 -14.70 7.58
CA TYR A 435 -19.28 -13.34 7.09
C TYR A 435 -20.35 -12.66 7.95
N HIS A 436 -21.37 -13.37 8.43
CA HIS A 436 -22.41 -12.84 9.30
C HIS A 436 -21.82 -12.17 10.56
N LYS A 437 -20.96 -12.91 11.27
CA LYS A 437 -20.29 -12.39 12.47
C LYS A 437 -19.33 -11.25 12.10
N PHE A 438 -18.63 -11.36 10.98
CA PHE A 438 -17.73 -10.31 10.51
C PHE A 438 -18.46 -8.98 10.29
N PHE A 439 -19.58 -8.96 9.57
CA PHE A 439 -20.32 -7.72 9.31
C PHE A 439 -21.01 -7.16 10.56
N LYS A 440 -21.44 -8.02 11.50
CA LYS A 440 -21.86 -7.54 12.84
C LYS A 440 -20.74 -6.84 13.60
N LEU A 441 -19.51 -7.37 13.51
CA LEU A 441 -18.34 -6.73 14.12
C LEU A 441 -17.95 -5.45 13.39
N TYR A 442 -18.09 -5.40 12.07
CA TYR A 442 -17.85 -4.22 11.24
C TYR A 442 -18.79 -3.04 11.57
N LEU A 443 -20.04 -3.31 11.94
CA LEU A 443 -20.98 -2.26 12.36
C LEU A 443 -20.75 -1.78 13.81
N THR A 444 -19.94 -2.50 14.59
CA THR A 444 -19.72 -2.25 16.03
C THR A 444 -18.25 -2.02 16.37
N VAL A 445 -17.46 -1.55 15.40
CA VAL A 445 -16.01 -1.35 15.55
C VAL A 445 -15.72 -0.24 16.56
N PRO A 446 -14.84 -0.49 17.55
CA PRO A 446 -14.42 0.53 18.50
C PRO A 446 -13.43 1.54 17.88
N ASP A 447 -13.40 2.74 18.45
CA ASP A 447 -12.45 3.81 18.14
C ASP A 447 -12.38 4.14 16.64
N MET A 448 -11.18 4.25 16.07
CA MET A 448 -10.92 4.49 14.65
C MET A 448 -10.65 3.18 13.88
N GLY A 449 -11.04 2.04 14.43
CA GLY A 449 -10.79 0.73 13.80
C GLY A 449 -11.53 0.55 12.46
N ALA A 450 -12.64 1.27 12.27
CA ALA A 450 -13.44 1.23 11.03
C ALA A 450 -12.58 1.56 9.81
N TYR A 451 -11.76 2.62 9.87
CA TYR A 451 -10.86 3.00 8.78
C TYR A 451 -9.89 1.90 8.35
N LEU A 452 -9.53 0.97 9.25
CA LEU A 452 -8.70 -0.18 8.90
C LEU A 452 -9.52 -1.32 8.31
N MET A 453 -10.75 -1.51 8.78
CA MET A 453 -11.66 -2.53 8.25
C MET A 453 -12.17 -2.17 6.85
N ASP A 454 -12.41 -0.89 6.58
CA ASP A 454 -12.82 -0.37 5.26
C ASP A 454 -11.82 -0.79 4.16
N MET A 455 -10.53 -0.91 4.49
CA MET A 455 -9.49 -1.29 3.53
C MET A 455 -9.63 -2.72 3.02
N PHE A 456 -10.36 -3.57 3.73
CA PHE A 456 -10.59 -4.95 3.30
C PHE A 456 -12.06 -5.38 3.28
N VAL A 457 -13.00 -4.52 3.68
CA VAL A 457 -14.43 -4.87 3.70
C VAL A 457 -14.93 -5.28 2.32
N GLU A 458 -14.46 -4.62 1.27
CA GLU A 458 -14.85 -4.90 -0.13
C GLU A 458 -14.50 -6.34 -0.55
N ARG A 459 -13.26 -6.80 -0.32
CA ARG A 459 -12.89 -8.19 -0.65
C ARG A 459 -13.71 -9.20 0.16
N GLU A 460 -14.07 -8.87 1.41
CA GLU A 460 -14.89 -9.74 2.24
C GLU A 460 -16.37 -9.73 1.78
N ARG A 461 -16.90 -8.61 1.29
CA ARG A 461 -18.22 -8.52 0.64
C ARG A 461 -18.27 -9.44 -0.58
N LEU A 462 -17.24 -9.43 -1.44
CA LEU A 462 -17.14 -10.33 -2.59
C LEU A 462 -17.05 -11.81 -2.15
N ALA A 463 -16.29 -12.10 -1.10
CA ALA A 463 -16.20 -13.45 -0.56
C ALA A 463 -17.55 -13.96 -0.03
N ALA A 464 -18.32 -13.08 0.63
CA ALA A 464 -19.64 -13.39 1.15
C ALA A 464 -20.67 -13.57 0.02
N LEU A 465 -20.70 -12.68 -0.99
CA LEU A 465 -21.55 -12.82 -2.17
C LEU A 465 -21.29 -14.15 -2.91
N ALA A 466 -20.03 -14.54 -3.09
CA ALA A 466 -19.69 -15.84 -3.66
C ALA A 466 -20.22 -17.03 -2.83
N CYS A 467 -20.30 -16.89 -1.51
CA CYS A 467 -20.90 -17.88 -0.62
C CYS A 467 -22.43 -17.90 -0.72
N LEU A 468 -23.07 -16.73 -0.73
CA LEU A 468 -24.52 -16.58 -0.91
C LEU A 468 -24.97 -17.21 -2.22
N CYS A 469 -24.22 -16.98 -3.31
CA CYS A 469 -24.55 -17.54 -4.62
C CYS A 469 -24.48 -19.08 -4.69
N LYS A 470 -23.74 -19.72 -3.77
CA LYS A 470 -23.65 -21.19 -3.68
C LYS A 470 -24.76 -21.79 -2.82
N THR A 471 -25.23 -21.04 -1.82
CA THR A 471 -26.12 -21.54 -0.76
C THR A 471 -27.58 -21.21 -1.01
N TYR A 472 -27.89 -20.03 -1.54
CA TYR A 472 -29.25 -19.59 -1.83
C TYR A 472 -29.54 -19.72 -3.33
N LYS A 473 -30.60 -20.45 -3.69
CA LYS A 473 -31.07 -20.65 -5.07
C LYS A 473 -32.62 -20.56 -5.13
N PRO A 474 -33.20 -20.01 -6.21
CA PRO A 474 -32.54 -19.39 -7.36
C PRO A 474 -32.18 -17.90 -7.14
N ASP A 475 -32.77 -17.26 -6.12
CA ASP A 475 -32.62 -15.84 -5.81
C ASP A 475 -32.64 -15.59 -4.29
N VAL A 476 -32.27 -14.37 -3.91
CA VAL A 476 -32.40 -13.85 -2.55
C VAL A 476 -32.91 -12.42 -2.60
N ARG A 477 -33.66 -11.96 -1.57
CA ARG A 477 -34.05 -10.55 -1.47
C ARG A 477 -32.80 -9.66 -1.37
N LEU A 478 -32.76 -8.58 -2.14
CA LEU A 478 -31.67 -7.61 -2.07
C LEU A 478 -31.54 -7.05 -0.66
N ARG A 479 -32.66 -6.74 -0.01
CA ARG A 479 -32.72 -6.28 1.38
C ARG A 479 -31.96 -7.17 2.37
N PHE A 480 -32.05 -8.49 2.18
CA PHE A 480 -31.29 -9.44 3.01
C PHE A 480 -29.78 -9.28 2.77
N VAL A 481 -29.35 -9.14 1.51
CA VAL A 481 -27.94 -8.91 1.16
C VAL A 481 -27.44 -7.60 1.76
N THR A 482 -28.24 -6.54 1.69
CA THR A 482 -27.93 -5.22 2.28
C THR A 482 -27.64 -5.34 3.77
N GLU A 483 -28.56 -5.94 4.52
CA GLU A 483 -28.46 -6.08 5.98
C GLU A 483 -27.36 -7.06 6.39
N GLU A 484 -27.21 -8.17 5.68
CA GLU A 484 -26.26 -9.23 6.00
C GLU A 484 -24.80 -8.83 5.71
N LEU A 485 -24.58 -7.99 4.70
CA LEU A 485 -23.25 -7.53 4.29
C LEU A 485 -22.92 -6.09 4.72
N GLY A 486 -23.74 -5.52 5.61
CA GLY A 486 -23.51 -4.21 6.22
C GLY A 486 -23.38 -3.09 5.19
N PHE A 487 -24.25 -3.07 4.19
CA PHE A 487 -24.43 -1.91 3.30
C PHE A 487 -25.35 -0.89 3.98
N GLU A 488 -25.17 0.39 3.67
CA GLU A 488 -26.00 1.46 4.25
C GLU A 488 -27.40 1.50 3.62
N SER A 489 -27.49 1.14 2.35
CA SER A 489 -28.75 1.17 1.60
C SER A 489 -28.82 0.09 0.52
N ASP A 490 -30.05 -0.19 0.06
CA ASP A 490 -30.28 -1.16 -1.02
C ASP A 490 -29.67 -0.65 -2.34
N GLU A 491 -29.59 0.66 -2.53
CA GLU A 491 -28.91 1.29 -3.68
C GLU A 491 -27.39 1.04 -3.66
N GLU A 492 -26.74 1.15 -2.50
CA GLU A 492 -25.30 0.83 -2.38
C GLU A 492 -25.05 -0.65 -2.68
N ALA A 493 -25.88 -1.55 -2.13
CA ALA A 493 -25.78 -2.98 -2.40
C ALA A 493 -25.99 -3.31 -3.88
N CYS A 494 -26.98 -2.67 -4.52
CA CYS A 494 -27.25 -2.79 -5.94
C CYS A 494 -26.04 -2.34 -6.77
N GLN A 495 -25.54 -1.13 -6.53
CA GLN A 495 -24.40 -0.57 -7.25
C GLN A 495 -23.16 -1.46 -7.10
N PHE A 496 -22.88 -1.92 -5.87
CA PHE A 496 -21.76 -2.82 -5.60
C PHE A 496 -21.84 -4.13 -6.40
N ILE A 497 -23.03 -4.73 -6.49
CA ILE A 497 -23.27 -5.94 -7.27
C ILE A 497 -23.03 -5.69 -8.76
N LEU A 498 -23.48 -4.56 -9.29
CA LEU A 498 -23.35 -4.19 -10.69
C LEU A 498 -21.90 -3.85 -11.06
N ASP A 499 -21.18 -3.10 -10.23
CA ASP A 499 -19.77 -2.73 -10.46
C ASP A 499 -18.83 -3.94 -10.55
N HIS A 500 -19.20 -5.04 -9.87
CA HIS A 500 -18.44 -6.27 -9.83
C HIS A 500 -18.97 -7.36 -10.77
N ALA A 501 -20.00 -7.04 -11.55
CA ALA A 501 -20.53 -7.90 -12.60
C ALA A 501 -20.10 -7.36 -13.98
N PRO A 502 -19.65 -8.23 -14.91
CA PRO A 502 -19.34 -7.78 -16.27
C PRO A 502 -20.61 -7.28 -17.00
N ASP A 503 -20.47 -6.30 -17.90
CA ASP A 503 -21.57 -5.60 -18.58
C ASP A 503 -22.62 -6.51 -19.25
N GLU A 504 -22.20 -7.68 -19.75
CA GLU A 504 -23.09 -8.68 -20.35
C GLU A 504 -23.97 -9.42 -19.32
N SER A 505 -23.77 -9.19 -18.02
CA SER A 505 -24.47 -9.81 -16.90
C SER A 505 -25.47 -8.87 -16.22
N SER A 506 -25.85 -7.72 -16.82
CA SER A 506 -26.78 -6.71 -16.24
C SER A 506 -28.16 -7.22 -15.78
N ASN A 507 -28.48 -8.50 -16.00
CA ASN A 507 -29.69 -9.17 -15.51
C ASN A 507 -29.47 -9.96 -14.20
N LEU A 508 -28.63 -9.48 -13.28
CA LEU A 508 -28.44 -10.10 -11.95
C LEU A 508 -29.47 -9.64 -10.92
N LEU A 509 -30.19 -8.56 -11.19
CA LEU A 509 -31.22 -8.00 -10.32
C LEU A 509 -32.55 -8.00 -11.06
N GLU A 510 -33.61 -8.40 -10.37
CA GLU A 510 -34.97 -8.46 -10.91
C GLU A 510 -35.95 -7.89 -9.89
N GLU A 511 -36.85 -7.01 -10.33
CA GLU A 511 -37.94 -6.51 -9.49
C GLU A 511 -39.10 -7.51 -9.53
N ARG A 512 -39.48 -8.05 -8.37
CA ARG A 512 -40.59 -9.00 -8.24
C ARG A 512 -41.36 -8.73 -6.96
N ASP A 513 -42.68 -8.56 -7.10
CA ASP A 513 -43.61 -8.31 -5.98
C ASP A 513 -43.26 -7.07 -5.14
N GLY A 514 -42.70 -6.02 -5.76
CA GLY A 514 -42.28 -4.79 -5.07
C GLY A 514 -40.96 -4.92 -4.28
N ASP A 515 -40.29 -6.08 -4.34
CA ASP A 515 -38.95 -6.30 -3.81
C ASP A 515 -37.94 -6.44 -4.97
N VAL A 516 -36.71 -5.96 -4.78
CA VAL A 516 -35.59 -6.28 -5.66
C VAL A 516 -34.98 -7.63 -5.25
N ARG A 517 -34.76 -8.52 -6.22
CA ARG A 517 -34.18 -9.85 -6.03
C ARG A 517 -32.81 -9.94 -6.68
N PHE A 518 -31.84 -10.45 -5.93
CA PHE A 518 -30.53 -10.82 -6.45
C PHE A 518 -30.55 -12.27 -6.94
N LEU A 519 -30.33 -12.45 -8.24
CA LEU A 519 -30.38 -13.73 -8.95
C LEU A 519 -29.10 -14.54 -8.75
N THR A 520 -28.91 -15.05 -7.53
CA THR A 520 -27.81 -15.93 -7.10
C THR A 520 -27.61 -17.16 -7.98
N GLY A 521 -28.66 -17.63 -8.65
CA GLY A 521 -28.64 -18.67 -9.68
C GLY A 521 -27.64 -18.37 -10.81
N LYS A 522 -27.65 -17.14 -11.31
CA LYS A 522 -26.85 -16.66 -12.45
C LYS A 522 -25.50 -16.06 -12.01
N ALA A 523 -25.43 -15.54 -10.80
CA ALA A 523 -24.26 -14.78 -10.31
C ALA A 523 -23.10 -15.63 -9.74
N GLY A 524 -23.26 -16.95 -9.62
CA GLY A 524 -22.30 -17.81 -8.91
C GLY A 524 -20.87 -17.76 -9.43
N ASN A 525 -20.67 -17.96 -10.74
CA ASN A 525 -19.33 -17.92 -11.33
C ASN A 525 -18.75 -16.50 -11.32
N ILE A 526 -19.59 -15.48 -11.50
CA ILE A 526 -19.19 -14.07 -11.53
C ILE A 526 -18.52 -13.69 -10.20
N PHE A 527 -19.21 -13.88 -9.08
CA PHE A 527 -18.67 -13.51 -7.77
C PHE A 527 -17.56 -14.45 -7.29
N GLN A 528 -17.51 -15.70 -7.77
CA GLN A 528 -16.37 -16.58 -7.51
C GLN A 528 -15.08 -16.07 -8.20
N ILE A 529 -15.19 -15.55 -9.42
CA ILE A 529 -14.07 -14.92 -10.14
C ILE A 529 -13.70 -13.58 -9.48
N ALA A 530 -14.69 -12.74 -9.15
CA ALA A 530 -14.46 -11.46 -8.47
C ALA A 530 -13.74 -11.66 -7.12
N LYS A 531 -14.18 -12.64 -6.33
CA LYS A 531 -13.49 -13.08 -5.11
C LYS A 531 -12.04 -13.49 -5.42
N ALA A 532 -11.82 -14.37 -6.40
CA ALA A 532 -10.47 -14.82 -6.72
C ALA A 532 -9.55 -13.67 -7.12
N ARG A 533 -10.05 -12.67 -7.86
CA ARG A 533 -9.31 -11.46 -8.22
C ARG A 533 -8.98 -10.59 -6.99
N ALA A 534 -9.96 -10.37 -6.12
CA ALA A 534 -9.82 -9.53 -4.93
C ALA A 534 -8.82 -10.09 -3.91
N PHE A 535 -8.73 -11.42 -3.78
CA PHE A 535 -7.73 -12.09 -2.93
C PHE A 535 -6.43 -12.43 -3.68
N GLY A 536 -6.47 -12.42 -5.01
CA GLY A 536 -5.36 -12.83 -5.88
C GLY A 536 -4.26 -11.78 -6.07
N THR A 537 -4.40 -10.58 -5.49
CA THR A 537 -3.49 -9.47 -5.75
C THR A 537 -3.08 -8.76 -4.47
N VAL A 538 -1.94 -9.15 -3.86
CA VAL A 538 -1.11 -8.25 -3.02
C VAL A 538 0.35 -8.74 -3.06
N ASP A 539 1.14 -8.29 -4.04
CA ASP A 539 2.59 -8.20 -3.83
C ASP A 539 2.90 -6.82 -3.21
N ILE A 540 3.64 -6.83 -2.11
CA ILE A 540 4.05 -5.65 -1.31
C ILE A 540 5.04 -4.76 -2.11
N LYS A 541 5.27 -5.07 -3.38
CA LYS A 541 6.12 -4.30 -4.30
C LYS A 541 5.46 -3.90 -5.63
N GLY A 542 4.16 -4.16 -5.82
CA GLY A 542 3.43 -3.64 -6.98
C GLY A 542 3.98 -4.09 -8.34
N GLN A 543 4.31 -5.37 -8.50
CA GLN A 543 4.52 -5.96 -9.82
C GLN A 543 3.35 -6.90 -10.13
N ILE A 544 2.69 -6.64 -11.27
CA ILE A 544 1.72 -7.54 -11.93
C ILE A 544 2.52 -8.64 -12.64
#